data_AF-A0A0A2WK03-F1
#
_entry.id   AF-A0A0A2WK03-F1
#
_cell.length_a   1.000
_cell.length_b   1.000
_cell.length_c   1.000
_cell.angle_alpha   90.00
_cell.angle_beta   90.00
_cell.angle_gamma   90.00
#
_symmetry.space_group_name_H-M   'P 1'
#
loop_
_entity.id
_entity.type
_entity.pdbx_description
1 polymer ?
#
loop_
_entity_poly.entity_id
_entity_poly.type
_entity_poly.pdbx_seq_one_letter_code
_entity_poly.pdbx_strand_id
1 'polypeptide(L)'
;MRNAILVGAIGLALAGALVAPDASARQNEKHQQDNDRDHGKAHAKKQQAKQDDARRDAEHRRSDARRDAQHRQSDARRDAERRQADARRNAERRDDQLRAADHHRRVTETNRQRAIQLQRQREVDYRHYIDARRAAESQRTAALRAQRRAQQYAYQNWYWQQQLAQQRRMSQNYAYYDAPVAYRYVRDGRYRDANRYQAQLLQQAVRYGYEMGVRAGVADRRDNWRSDWRNNYAYQDASYGYNGYYVDREDYNHYFREGFRRGYQDSYGNDYRYGTYYGERNGYGDNDNIAVILTSVLQSILGLQQY
;
A
#
# COMPACT_ATOMS: atom_id res chain seq x y z
N MET A 1 -44.89 -67.84 65.52
CA MET A 1 -45.82 -68.09 66.64
C MET A 1 -46.97 -67.11 66.45
N ARG A 2 -48.18 -67.59 66.11
CA ARG A 2 -49.32 -67.79 67.04
C ARG A 2 -49.62 -66.51 67.83
N ASN A 3 -50.80 -65.91 67.92
CA ASN A 3 -52.21 -66.28 67.70
C ASN A 3 -53.02 -64.94 67.76
N ALA A 4 -54.07 -64.76 66.95
CA ALA A 4 -55.51 -64.78 67.32
C ALA A 4 -55.95 -63.68 68.32
N ILE A 5 -57.06 -62.94 68.15
CA ILE A 5 -58.50 -63.30 68.36
C ILE A 5 -59.31 -62.03 67.95
N LEU A 6 -60.30 -62.06 67.02
CA LEU A 6 -61.77 -62.26 67.19
C LEU A 6 -62.46 -61.10 67.97
N VAL A 7 -63.58 -60.45 67.58
CA VAL A 7 -64.99 -60.85 67.29
C VAL A 7 -65.68 -59.58 66.67
N GLY A 8 -66.73 -59.56 65.83
CA GLY A 8 -67.88 -60.44 65.64
C GLY A 8 -68.63 -60.20 64.31
N ALA A 9 -69.39 -61.19 63.80
CA ALA A 9 -70.71 -61.67 64.27
C ALA A 9 -71.84 -60.83 63.60
N ILE A 10 -72.92 -61.30 62.96
CA ILE A 10 -73.70 -62.54 62.76
C ILE A 10 -74.64 -62.19 61.57
N GLY A 11 -75.17 -63.02 60.68
CA GLY A 11 -75.20 -64.46 60.46
C GLY A 11 -76.35 -64.81 59.49
N LEU A 12 -76.22 -65.98 58.85
CA LEU A 12 -77.23 -66.94 58.35
C LEU A 12 -78.46 -66.44 57.54
N ALA A 13 -79.04 -67.19 56.60
CA ALA A 13 -78.70 -68.39 55.84
C ALA A 13 -79.89 -68.63 54.89
N LEU A 14 -79.55 -69.17 53.71
CA LEU A 14 -80.34 -69.96 52.76
C LEU A 14 -81.83 -70.26 53.06
N ALA A 15 -82.68 -70.10 52.05
CA ALA A 15 -83.11 -71.15 51.12
C ALA A 15 -84.23 -70.62 50.19
N GLY A 16 -84.27 -71.11 48.95
CA GLY A 16 -85.10 -70.55 47.87
C GLY A 16 -86.53 -71.07 47.74
N ALA A 17 -87.25 -70.54 46.74
CA ALA A 17 -88.28 -71.22 45.96
C ALA A 17 -88.65 -70.38 44.72
N LEU A 18 -88.82 -71.04 43.58
CA LEU A 18 -89.31 -70.52 42.30
C LEU A 18 -90.76 -70.00 42.40
N VAL A 19 -91.09 -68.89 41.72
CA VAL A 19 -92.37 -68.66 41.01
C VAL A 19 -92.12 -67.72 39.82
N ALA A 20 -92.72 -68.02 38.66
CA ALA A 20 -92.62 -67.29 37.38
C ALA A 20 -93.28 -65.89 37.41
N PRO A 21 -92.94 -64.97 36.48
CA PRO A 21 -93.42 -63.58 36.51
C PRO A 21 -94.72 -63.39 35.72
N ASP A 22 -95.63 -62.60 36.29
CA ASP A 22 -96.83 -62.10 35.63
C ASP A 22 -96.62 -60.64 35.18
N ALA A 23 -97.07 -60.32 33.97
CA ALA A 23 -96.75 -59.10 33.24
C ALA A 23 -97.90 -58.09 33.34
N SER A 24 -97.65 -56.87 33.86
CA SER A 24 -98.33 -55.59 33.51
C SER A 24 -97.95 -54.43 34.45
N ALA A 25 -96.81 -53.74 34.25
CA ALA A 25 -96.48 -52.50 34.99
C ALA A 25 -95.41 -51.59 34.31
N ARG A 26 -95.38 -51.49 32.97
CA ARG A 26 -94.22 -50.92 32.21
C ARG A 26 -94.44 -49.58 31.48
N GLN A 27 -95.51 -48.82 31.75
CA GLN A 27 -95.87 -47.70 30.84
C GLN A 27 -95.67 -46.26 31.36
N ASN A 28 -95.43 -46.02 32.66
CA ASN A 28 -95.40 -44.65 33.20
C ASN A 28 -94.00 -44.05 33.53
N GLU A 29 -92.90 -44.80 33.48
CA GLU A 29 -91.55 -44.28 33.80
C GLU A 29 -90.75 -43.73 32.59
N LYS A 30 -91.25 -43.88 31.35
CA LYS A 30 -90.47 -43.52 30.16
C LYS A 30 -90.44 -42.03 29.80
N HIS A 31 -91.43 -41.22 30.21
CA HIS A 31 -91.55 -39.85 29.71
C HIS A 31 -90.69 -38.80 30.44
N GLN A 32 -90.23 -39.08 31.66
CA GLN A 32 -89.47 -38.11 32.47
C GLN A 32 -87.95 -38.21 32.27
N GLN A 33 -87.46 -39.31 31.68
CA GLN A 33 -86.04 -39.58 31.47
C GLN A 33 -85.46 -39.00 30.16
N ASP A 34 -86.32 -38.54 29.25
CA ASP A 34 -85.90 -38.07 27.92
C ASP A 34 -85.54 -36.57 27.89
N ASN A 35 -86.11 -35.74 28.80
CA ASN A 35 -85.85 -34.29 28.81
C ASN A 35 -84.48 -33.92 29.40
N ASP A 36 -84.01 -34.62 30.44
CA ASP A 36 -82.69 -34.38 31.05
C ASP A 36 -81.52 -34.84 30.17
N ARG A 37 -81.75 -35.83 29.29
CA ARG A 37 -80.74 -36.31 28.33
C ARG A 37 -80.43 -35.29 27.25
N ASP A 38 -81.37 -34.42 26.90
CA ASP A 38 -81.19 -33.49 25.77
C ASP A 38 -80.40 -32.24 26.18
N HIS A 39 -80.59 -31.76 27.41
CA HIS A 39 -79.85 -30.61 27.97
C HIS A 39 -78.38 -30.95 28.27
N GLY A 40 -78.09 -32.18 28.72
CA GLY A 40 -76.71 -32.66 28.92
C GLY A 40 -75.91 -32.80 27.62
N LYS A 41 -76.56 -33.20 26.52
CA LYS A 41 -75.91 -33.35 25.20
C LYS A 41 -75.51 -32.01 24.59
N ALA A 42 -76.30 -30.96 24.77
CA ALA A 42 -76.00 -29.62 24.25
C ALA A 42 -74.77 -29.00 24.93
N HIS A 43 -74.62 -29.15 26.25
CA HIS A 43 -73.46 -28.66 27.00
C HIS A 43 -72.17 -29.42 26.66
N ALA A 44 -72.25 -30.75 26.51
CA ALA A 44 -71.11 -31.57 26.10
C ALA A 44 -70.59 -31.16 24.70
N LYS A 45 -71.51 -30.92 23.74
CA LYS A 45 -71.15 -30.53 22.37
C LYS A 45 -70.46 -29.16 22.31
N LYS A 46 -70.87 -28.20 23.15
CA LYS A 46 -70.25 -26.86 23.22
C LYS A 46 -68.87 -26.86 23.88
N GLN A 47 -68.64 -27.73 24.86
CA GLN A 47 -67.30 -27.91 25.47
C GLN A 47 -66.33 -28.59 24.50
N GLN A 48 -66.82 -29.56 23.71
CA GLN A 48 -66.01 -30.26 22.72
C GLN A 48 -65.57 -29.33 21.58
N ALA A 49 -66.46 -28.49 21.07
CA ALA A 49 -66.12 -27.48 20.05
C ALA A 49 -65.03 -26.50 20.52
N LYS A 50 -65.07 -26.04 21.78
CA LYS A 50 -64.02 -25.17 22.35
C LYS A 50 -62.67 -25.86 22.48
N GLN A 51 -62.65 -27.15 22.81
CA GLN A 51 -61.41 -27.92 22.88
C GLN A 51 -60.79 -28.14 21.49
N ASP A 52 -61.62 -28.34 20.47
CA ASP A 52 -61.16 -28.53 19.10
C ASP A 52 -60.57 -27.25 18.51
N ASP A 53 -61.18 -26.08 18.74
CA ASP A 53 -60.63 -24.79 18.32
C ASP A 53 -59.29 -24.48 19.03
N ALA A 54 -59.20 -24.74 20.34
CA ALA A 54 -57.95 -24.54 21.08
C ALA A 54 -56.82 -25.47 20.58
N ARG A 55 -57.15 -26.69 20.13
CA ARG A 55 -56.18 -27.61 19.52
C ARG A 55 -55.70 -27.10 18.16
N ARG A 56 -56.61 -26.61 17.31
CA ARG A 56 -56.27 -26.05 16.00
C ARG A 56 -55.35 -24.83 16.11
N ASP A 57 -55.65 -23.93 17.06
CA ASP A 57 -54.81 -22.76 17.32
C ASP A 57 -53.41 -23.13 17.83
N ALA A 58 -53.33 -24.14 18.73
CA ALA A 58 -52.06 -24.63 19.23
C ALA A 58 -51.21 -25.29 18.12
N GLU A 59 -51.86 -25.99 17.19
CA GLU A 59 -51.20 -26.63 16.05
C GLU A 59 -50.69 -25.60 15.03
N HIS A 60 -51.49 -24.56 14.74
CA HIS A 60 -51.07 -23.44 13.89
C HIS A 60 -49.83 -22.73 14.45
N ARG A 61 -49.85 -22.36 15.74
CA ARG A 61 -48.70 -21.71 16.40
C ARG A 61 -47.44 -22.57 16.37
N ARG A 62 -47.57 -23.90 16.50
CA ARG A 62 -46.44 -24.84 16.40
C ARG A 62 -45.89 -24.93 14.97
N SER A 63 -46.76 -24.90 13.96
CA SER A 63 -46.35 -24.86 12.56
C SER A 63 -45.56 -23.59 12.23
N ASP A 64 -46.07 -22.43 12.66
CA ASP A 64 -45.44 -21.14 12.38
C ASP A 64 -44.08 -21.01 13.10
N ALA A 65 -44.00 -21.44 14.37
CA ALA A 65 -42.74 -21.47 15.11
C ALA A 65 -41.68 -22.38 14.44
N ARG A 66 -42.09 -23.48 13.81
CA ARG A 66 -41.18 -24.37 13.06
C ARG A 66 -40.68 -23.72 11.77
N ARG A 67 -41.55 -23.02 11.04
CA ARG A 67 -41.17 -22.28 9.82
C ARG A 67 -40.19 -21.16 10.13
N ASP A 68 -40.43 -20.40 11.20
CA ASP A 68 -39.53 -19.34 11.66
C ASP A 68 -38.16 -19.89 12.08
N ALA A 69 -38.12 -21.01 12.80
CA ALA A 69 -36.88 -21.66 13.19
C ALA A 69 -36.06 -22.14 11.98
N GLN A 70 -36.73 -22.70 10.96
CA GLN A 70 -36.10 -23.11 9.72
C GLN A 70 -35.54 -21.92 8.93
N HIS A 71 -36.30 -20.82 8.84
CA HIS A 71 -35.83 -19.59 8.19
C HIS A 71 -34.59 -19.03 8.88
N ARG A 72 -34.61 -18.87 10.20
CA ARG A 72 -33.45 -18.37 10.96
C ARG A 72 -32.22 -19.25 10.81
N GLN A 73 -32.39 -20.57 10.77
CA GLN A 73 -31.28 -21.49 10.55
C GLN A 73 -30.70 -21.35 9.14
N SER A 74 -31.55 -21.13 8.13
CA SER A 74 -31.11 -20.93 6.74
C SER A 74 -30.35 -19.60 6.57
N ASP A 75 -30.80 -18.53 7.21
CA ASP A 75 -30.14 -17.23 7.15
C ASP A 75 -28.80 -17.24 7.88
N ALA A 76 -28.73 -17.88 9.06
CA ALA A 76 -27.47 -18.06 9.79
C ALA A 76 -26.43 -18.84 8.99
N ARG A 77 -26.85 -19.84 8.20
CA ARG A 77 -25.94 -20.58 7.30
C ARG A 77 -25.43 -19.70 6.16
N ARG A 78 -26.31 -18.93 5.51
CA ARG A 78 -25.91 -18.01 4.43
C ARG A 78 -24.93 -16.95 4.92
N ASP A 79 -25.14 -16.42 6.12
CA ASP A 79 -24.23 -15.44 6.72
C ASP A 79 -22.88 -16.04 7.08
N ALA A 80 -22.85 -17.27 7.59
CA ALA A 80 -21.60 -17.99 7.84
C ALA A 80 -20.81 -18.25 6.55
N GLU A 81 -21.50 -18.66 5.47
CA GLU A 81 -20.90 -18.86 4.14
C GLU A 81 -20.33 -17.57 3.56
N ARG A 82 -21.07 -16.45 3.67
CA ARG A 82 -20.60 -15.12 3.24
C ARG A 82 -19.34 -14.70 3.99
N ARG A 83 -19.33 -14.83 5.32
CA ARG A 83 -18.15 -14.51 6.15
C ARG A 83 -16.94 -15.36 5.78
N GLN A 84 -17.13 -16.65 5.51
CA GLN A 84 -16.05 -17.52 5.04
C GLN A 84 -15.54 -17.12 3.66
N ALA A 85 -16.42 -16.76 2.73
CA ALA A 85 -16.04 -16.28 1.41
C ALA A 85 -15.24 -14.96 1.48
N ASP A 86 -15.65 -14.03 2.33
CA ASP A 86 -14.94 -12.76 2.53
C ASP A 86 -13.58 -12.96 3.22
N ALA A 87 -13.50 -13.89 4.18
CA ALA A 87 -12.24 -14.26 4.81
C ALA A 87 -11.26 -14.88 3.79
N ARG A 88 -11.74 -15.74 2.90
CA ARG A 88 -10.93 -16.32 1.81
C ARG A 88 -10.43 -15.25 0.83
N ARG A 89 -11.31 -14.37 0.36
CA ARG A 89 -10.89 -13.25 -0.52
C ARG A 89 -9.88 -12.33 0.15
N ASN A 90 -10.02 -12.09 1.46
CA ASN A 90 -9.04 -11.28 2.21
C ASN A 90 -7.70 -12.00 2.38
N ALA A 91 -7.71 -13.32 2.58
CA ALA A 91 -6.48 -14.12 2.63
C ALA A 91 -5.77 -14.14 1.27
N GLU A 92 -6.50 -14.35 0.18
CA GLU A 92 -5.98 -14.32 -1.19
C GLU A 92 -5.35 -12.96 -1.52
N ARG A 93 -6.04 -11.84 -1.21
CA ARG A 93 -5.49 -10.50 -1.41
C ARG A 93 -4.21 -10.24 -0.61
N ARG A 94 -4.12 -10.75 0.63
CA ARG A 94 -2.89 -10.65 1.43
C ARG A 94 -1.76 -11.49 0.85
N ASP A 95 -2.07 -12.69 0.36
CA ASP A 95 -1.08 -13.57 -0.26
C ASP A 95 -0.55 -12.98 -1.57
N ASP A 96 -1.42 -12.37 -2.38
CA ASP A 96 -1.02 -11.63 -3.59
C ASP A 96 -0.15 -10.40 -3.27
N GLN A 97 -0.47 -9.66 -2.21
CA GLN A 97 0.36 -8.54 -1.74
C GLN A 97 1.72 -9.02 -1.24
N LEU A 98 1.78 -10.15 -0.53
CA LEU A 98 3.02 -10.76 -0.06
C LEU A 98 3.86 -11.29 -1.23
N ARG A 99 3.24 -11.92 -2.23
CA ARG A 99 3.91 -12.40 -3.45
C ARG A 99 4.44 -11.26 -4.30
N ALA A 100 3.70 -10.16 -4.43
CA ALA A 100 4.18 -8.94 -5.08
C ALA A 100 5.39 -8.34 -4.34
N ALA A 101 5.31 -8.26 -3.00
CA ALA A 101 6.42 -7.78 -2.17
C ALA A 101 7.66 -8.69 -2.23
N ASP A 102 7.48 -10.01 -2.36
CA ASP A 102 8.57 -10.99 -2.48
C ASP A 102 9.22 -10.95 -3.87
N HIS A 103 8.43 -10.77 -4.93
CA HIS A 103 8.92 -10.52 -6.30
C HIS A 103 9.77 -9.24 -6.40
N HIS A 104 9.49 -8.23 -5.59
CA HIS A 104 10.31 -7.01 -5.50
C HIS A 104 11.59 -7.17 -4.67
N ARG A 105 11.69 -8.18 -3.79
CA ARG A 105 12.84 -8.38 -2.89
C ARG A 105 13.93 -9.30 -3.43
N ARG A 106 13.61 -10.24 -4.33
CA ARG A 106 14.61 -11.11 -4.94
C ARG A 106 15.01 -10.60 -6.32
N VAL A 107 16.08 -9.80 -6.35
CA VAL A 107 16.91 -9.67 -7.56
C VAL A 107 17.39 -11.07 -7.90
N THR A 108 16.77 -11.69 -8.92
CA THR A 108 17.21 -13.00 -9.40
C THR A 108 18.66 -12.92 -9.87
N GLU A 109 19.42 -14.01 -9.77
CA GLU A 109 20.82 -14.05 -10.22
C GLU A 109 20.99 -13.53 -11.66
N THR A 110 20.00 -13.79 -12.53
CA THR A 110 19.92 -13.22 -13.88
C THR A 110 19.82 -11.69 -13.92
N ASN A 111 18.99 -11.09 -13.06
CA ASN A 111 18.88 -9.63 -12.95
C ASN A 111 20.17 -9.02 -12.39
N ARG A 112 20.83 -9.71 -11.44
CA ARG A 112 22.14 -9.33 -10.90
C ARG A 112 23.20 -9.31 -12.00
N GLN A 113 23.30 -10.37 -12.80
CA GLN A 113 24.23 -10.47 -13.92
C GLN A 113 23.98 -9.40 -14.98
N ARG A 114 22.71 -9.15 -15.33
CA ARG A 114 22.34 -8.07 -16.26
C ARG A 114 22.75 -6.69 -15.73
N ALA A 115 22.54 -6.43 -14.43
CA ALA A 115 22.94 -5.16 -13.82
C ALA A 115 24.46 -4.96 -13.83
N ILE A 116 25.24 -6.02 -13.56
CA ILE A 116 26.70 -5.99 -13.66
C ILE A 116 27.16 -5.73 -15.10
N GLN A 117 26.53 -6.37 -16.10
CA GLN A 117 26.86 -6.15 -17.50
C GLN A 117 26.57 -4.72 -17.95
N LEU A 118 25.37 -4.19 -17.64
CA LEU A 118 25.01 -2.80 -17.89
C LEU A 118 25.99 -1.84 -17.24
N GLN A 119 26.45 -2.15 -16.03
CA GLN A 119 27.42 -1.33 -15.34
C GLN A 119 28.77 -1.26 -16.06
N ARG A 120 29.30 -2.41 -16.48
CA ARG A 120 30.58 -2.46 -17.20
C ARG A 120 30.51 -1.66 -18.50
N GLN A 121 29.37 -1.75 -19.19
CA GLN A 121 29.12 -0.97 -20.40
C GLN A 121 29.13 0.54 -20.09
N ARG A 122 28.38 0.98 -19.07
CA ARG A 122 28.35 2.39 -18.65
C ARG A 122 29.73 2.94 -18.27
N GLU A 123 30.55 2.12 -17.62
CA GLU A 123 31.91 2.52 -17.25
C GLU A 123 32.79 2.75 -18.49
N VAL A 124 32.74 1.85 -19.47
CA VAL A 124 33.45 1.98 -20.75
C VAL A 124 32.96 3.21 -21.51
N ASP A 125 31.64 3.38 -21.64
CA ASP A 125 31.02 4.54 -22.31
C ASP A 125 31.39 5.86 -21.64
N TYR A 126 31.55 5.86 -20.31
CA TYR A 126 31.98 7.03 -19.55
C TYR A 126 33.46 7.35 -19.77
N ARG A 127 34.34 6.33 -19.81
CA ARG A 127 35.77 6.54 -20.12
C ARG A 127 35.95 7.18 -21.50
N HIS A 128 35.31 6.62 -22.53
CA HIS A 128 35.36 7.18 -23.89
C HIS A 128 34.83 8.62 -23.94
N TYR A 129 33.76 8.91 -23.20
CA TYR A 129 33.23 10.26 -23.11
C TYR A 129 34.24 11.25 -22.54
N ILE A 130 34.91 10.92 -21.44
CA ILE A 130 35.90 11.80 -20.81
C ILE A 130 37.08 12.07 -21.76
N ASP A 131 37.58 11.06 -22.46
CA ASP A 131 38.69 11.20 -23.40
C ASP A 131 38.33 12.18 -24.52
N ALA A 132 37.12 12.09 -25.09
CA ALA A 132 36.63 13.02 -26.09
C ALA A 132 36.50 14.46 -25.55
N ARG A 133 36.11 14.63 -24.28
CA ARG A 133 35.95 15.96 -23.65
C ARG A 133 37.28 16.63 -23.35
N ARG A 134 38.33 15.87 -23.02
CA ARG A 134 39.67 16.43 -22.77
C ARG A 134 40.20 17.23 -23.96
N ALA A 135 39.98 16.76 -25.19
CA ALA A 135 40.38 17.48 -26.39
C ALA A 135 39.63 18.82 -26.54
N ALA A 136 38.30 18.81 -26.31
CA ALA A 136 37.45 20.00 -26.40
C ALA A 136 37.74 21.04 -25.30
N GLU A 137 38.16 20.60 -24.11
CA GLU A 137 38.53 21.48 -23.00
C GLU A 137 39.70 22.39 -23.37
N SER A 138 40.74 21.87 -24.01
CA SER A 138 41.94 22.64 -24.37
C SER A 138 41.64 23.84 -25.29
N GLN A 139 40.82 23.64 -26.32
CA GLN A 139 40.39 24.68 -27.25
C GLN A 139 39.58 25.75 -26.54
N ARG A 140 38.71 25.32 -25.62
CA ARG A 140 37.84 26.23 -24.88
C ARG A 140 38.60 27.07 -23.87
N THR A 141 39.59 26.48 -23.22
CA THR A 141 40.53 27.17 -22.33
C THR A 141 41.30 28.26 -23.09
N ALA A 142 41.76 27.98 -24.32
CA ALA A 142 42.38 29.00 -25.17
C ALA A 142 41.42 30.15 -25.52
N ALA A 143 40.17 29.83 -25.86
CA ALA A 143 39.15 30.84 -26.17
C ALA A 143 38.84 31.77 -24.98
N LEU A 144 38.75 31.23 -23.76
CA LEU A 144 38.52 32.04 -22.55
C LEU A 144 39.68 33.00 -22.27
N ARG A 145 40.94 32.56 -22.48
CA ARG A 145 42.12 33.43 -22.37
C ARG A 145 42.08 34.56 -23.39
N ALA A 146 41.76 34.26 -24.66
CA ALA A 146 41.65 35.26 -25.72
C ALA A 146 40.55 36.30 -25.43
N GLN A 147 39.43 35.86 -24.85
CA GLN A 147 38.31 36.71 -24.45
C GLN A 147 38.55 37.47 -23.13
N ARG A 148 39.71 37.30 -22.48
CA ARG A 148 40.02 37.86 -21.15
C ARG A 148 39.01 37.48 -20.06
N ARG A 149 38.39 36.31 -20.18
CA ARG A 149 37.39 35.76 -19.24
C ARG A 149 38.08 35.10 -18.05
N ALA A 150 38.75 35.89 -17.22
CA ALA A 150 39.66 35.41 -16.19
C ALA A 150 38.96 34.53 -15.14
N GLN A 151 37.77 34.94 -14.69
CA GLN A 151 37.03 34.21 -13.65
C GLN A 151 36.41 32.94 -14.22
N GLN A 152 35.88 33.00 -15.44
CA GLN A 152 35.38 31.81 -16.12
C GLN A 152 36.50 30.80 -16.42
N TYR A 153 37.69 31.28 -16.79
CA TYR A 153 38.86 30.44 -16.98
C TYR A 153 39.26 29.73 -15.68
N ALA A 154 39.32 30.45 -14.56
CA ALA A 154 39.60 29.87 -13.25
C ALA A 154 38.56 28.80 -12.86
N TYR A 155 37.27 29.11 -13.04
CA TYR A 155 36.18 28.18 -12.81
C TYR A 155 36.28 26.91 -13.66
N GLN A 156 36.50 27.05 -14.98
CA GLN A 156 36.58 25.92 -15.90
C GLN A 156 37.76 25.00 -15.55
N ASN A 157 38.92 25.58 -15.23
CA ASN A 157 40.08 24.80 -14.79
C ASN A 157 39.80 24.05 -13.51
N TRP A 158 39.19 24.71 -12.52
CA TRP A 158 38.82 24.08 -11.26
C TRP A 158 37.85 22.91 -11.50
N TYR A 159 36.80 23.11 -12.29
CA TYR A 159 35.83 22.06 -12.65
C TYR A 159 36.53 20.84 -13.25
N TRP A 160 37.42 21.08 -14.21
CA TRP A 160 38.14 20.03 -14.89
C TRP A 160 39.10 19.27 -13.97
N GLN A 161 39.84 19.99 -13.12
CA GLN A 161 40.73 19.37 -12.14
C GLN A 161 39.96 18.49 -11.14
N GLN A 162 38.81 18.96 -10.66
CA GLN A 162 37.97 18.19 -9.75
C GLN A 162 37.39 16.94 -10.45
N GLN A 163 36.99 17.05 -11.71
CA GLN A 163 36.55 15.91 -12.52
C GLN A 163 37.64 14.83 -12.61
N LEU A 164 38.87 15.24 -12.93
CA LEU A 164 40.00 14.31 -13.03
C LEU A 164 40.39 13.72 -11.67
N ALA A 165 40.35 14.51 -10.60
CA ALA A 165 40.62 14.03 -9.25
C ALA A 165 39.59 12.97 -8.82
N GLN A 166 38.31 13.19 -9.14
CA GLN A 166 37.24 12.22 -8.90
C GLN A 166 37.46 10.92 -9.67
N GLN A 167 37.86 10.99 -10.94
CA GLN A 167 38.20 9.81 -11.73
C GLN A 167 39.38 9.01 -11.17
N ARG A 168 40.36 9.68 -10.54
CA ARG A 168 41.49 8.97 -9.90
C ARG A 168 41.10 8.29 -8.59
N ARG A 169 40.18 8.89 -7.84
CA ARG A 169 39.61 8.30 -6.61
C ARG A 169 38.71 7.11 -6.90
N MET A 170 38.23 7.02 -8.12
CA MET A 170 37.47 5.88 -8.63
C MET A 170 38.38 4.69 -8.90
N SER A 171 38.83 4.05 -7.82
CA SER A 171 39.49 2.75 -7.87
C SER A 171 38.74 1.80 -6.94
N GLN A 172 38.17 0.75 -7.54
CA GLN A 172 37.76 -0.51 -6.92
C GLN A 172 36.95 -0.39 -5.60
N ASN A 173 35.62 -0.37 -5.69
CA ASN A 173 34.77 -0.99 -4.67
C ASN A 173 33.34 -1.15 -5.17
N TYR A 174 32.90 -2.40 -5.34
CA TYR A 174 31.61 -2.75 -5.93
C TYR A 174 30.79 -3.57 -4.94
N ALA A 175 29.80 -2.95 -4.31
CA ALA A 175 28.72 -3.65 -3.65
C ALA A 175 27.45 -2.80 -3.76
N TYR A 176 26.30 -3.47 -3.81
CA TYR A 176 24.94 -2.94 -3.81
C TYR A 176 24.20 -2.87 -5.15
N TYR A 177 23.95 -4.06 -5.71
CA TYR A 177 22.86 -4.32 -6.67
C TYR A 177 21.60 -4.89 -6.02
N ASP A 178 21.66 -5.28 -4.75
CA ASP A 178 20.57 -5.98 -4.04
C ASP A 178 19.62 -5.02 -3.29
N ALA A 179 19.76 -3.71 -3.50
CA ALA A 179 18.92 -2.73 -2.82
C ALA A 179 17.50 -2.78 -3.41
N PRO A 180 16.46 -2.94 -2.58
CA PRO A 180 15.09 -2.96 -3.07
C PRO A 180 14.72 -1.63 -3.72
N VAL A 181 13.88 -1.70 -4.76
CA VAL A 181 13.21 -0.52 -5.32
C VAL A 181 12.36 0.09 -4.21
N ALA A 182 12.59 1.36 -3.92
CA ALA A 182 11.93 2.07 -2.82
C ALA A 182 11.47 3.47 -3.22
N TYR A 183 11.87 3.93 -4.41
CA TYR A 183 11.58 5.25 -4.93
C TYR A 183 11.12 5.16 -6.38
N ARG A 184 10.44 6.21 -6.83
CA ARG A 184 10.23 6.53 -8.24
C ARG A 184 10.56 7.98 -8.51
N TYR A 185 11.06 8.28 -9.70
CA TYR A 185 11.39 9.64 -10.15
C TYR A 185 10.78 9.91 -11.52
N VAL A 186 10.57 11.19 -11.86
CA VAL A 186 9.90 11.61 -13.09
C VAL A 186 10.91 12.05 -14.13
N ARG A 187 11.00 11.31 -15.24
CA ARG A 187 11.80 11.70 -16.40
C ARG A 187 10.94 11.71 -17.67
N ASP A 188 10.99 12.82 -18.40
CA ASP A 188 10.24 13.02 -19.65
C ASP A 188 8.72 12.72 -19.50
N GLY A 189 8.15 13.11 -18.35
CA GLY A 189 6.74 12.89 -18.01
C GLY A 189 6.38 11.45 -17.59
N ARG A 190 7.36 10.55 -17.49
CA ARG A 190 7.16 9.15 -17.08
C ARG A 190 7.83 8.87 -15.75
N TYR A 191 7.18 8.06 -14.92
CA TYR A 191 7.79 7.55 -13.69
C TYR A 191 8.77 6.42 -14.01
N ARG A 192 9.94 6.45 -13.38
CA ARG A 192 10.97 5.41 -13.42
C ARG A 192 11.26 4.93 -12.01
N ASP A 193 11.44 3.63 -11.85
CA ASP A 193 11.79 3.02 -10.57
C ASP A 193 13.25 3.30 -10.20
N ALA A 194 13.47 3.49 -8.90
CA ALA A 194 14.78 3.69 -8.32
C ALA A 194 14.91 2.99 -6.96
N ASN A 195 16.07 2.38 -6.74
CA ASN A 195 16.49 2.01 -5.39
C ASN A 195 17.08 3.23 -4.65
N ARG A 196 17.43 3.04 -3.38
CA ARG A 196 17.98 4.12 -2.53
C ARG A 196 19.24 4.77 -3.11
N TYR A 197 20.14 3.99 -3.71
CA TYR A 197 21.40 4.48 -4.26
C TYR A 197 21.19 5.30 -5.54
N GLN A 198 20.27 4.84 -6.40
CA GLN A 198 19.84 5.57 -7.59
C GLN A 198 19.21 6.91 -7.19
N ALA A 199 18.27 6.90 -6.24
CA ALA A 199 17.64 8.11 -5.74
C ALA A 199 18.68 9.09 -5.16
N GLN A 200 19.60 8.60 -4.33
CA GLN A 200 20.68 9.41 -3.76
C GLN A 200 21.58 10.02 -4.84
N LEU A 201 21.95 9.25 -5.86
CA LEU A 201 22.78 9.76 -6.94
C LEU A 201 22.06 10.84 -7.76
N LEU A 202 20.76 10.70 -8.03
CA LEU A 202 19.98 11.72 -8.73
C LEU A 202 19.83 13.00 -7.88
N GLN A 203 19.62 12.85 -6.56
CA GLN A 203 19.63 13.99 -5.63
C GLN A 203 20.99 14.70 -5.62
N GLN A 204 22.07 13.93 -5.62
CA GLN A 204 23.43 14.44 -5.69
C GLN A 204 23.70 15.16 -7.02
N ALA A 205 23.18 14.63 -8.14
CA ALA A 205 23.26 15.29 -9.45
C ALA A 205 22.66 16.70 -9.41
N VAL A 206 21.44 16.85 -8.86
CA VAL A 206 20.80 18.17 -8.71
C VAL A 206 21.64 19.11 -7.83
N ARG A 207 22.13 18.61 -6.69
CA ARG A 207 22.94 19.42 -5.75
C ARG A 207 24.23 19.92 -6.38
N TYR A 208 24.98 19.02 -7.01
CA TYR A 208 26.21 19.38 -7.71
C TYR A 208 25.95 20.29 -8.89
N GLY A 209 24.89 20.03 -9.66
CA GLY A 209 24.43 20.91 -10.71
C GLY A 209 24.24 22.32 -10.17
N TYR A 210 23.43 22.47 -9.12
CA TYR A 210 23.15 23.75 -8.50
C TYR A 210 24.42 24.48 -8.07
N GLU A 211 25.32 23.82 -7.35
CA GLU A 211 26.59 24.38 -6.92
C GLU A 211 27.46 24.84 -8.12
N MET A 212 27.52 24.03 -9.17
CA MET A 212 28.29 24.38 -10.37
C MET A 212 27.67 25.56 -11.10
N GLY A 213 26.34 25.62 -11.16
CA GLY A 213 25.61 26.75 -11.70
C GLY A 213 25.90 28.03 -10.94
N VAL A 214 25.91 27.94 -9.62
CA VAL A 214 26.31 29.04 -8.74
C VAL A 214 27.70 29.57 -9.11
N ARG A 215 28.72 28.70 -9.11
CA ARG A 215 30.11 29.07 -9.42
C ARG A 215 30.20 29.76 -10.78
N ALA A 216 29.54 29.20 -11.79
CA ALA A 216 29.48 29.74 -13.14
C ALA A 216 28.83 31.13 -13.20
N GLY A 217 27.69 31.35 -12.55
CA GLY A 217 27.02 32.64 -12.58
C GLY A 217 27.82 33.74 -11.87
N VAL A 218 28.52 33.40 -10.77
CA VAL A 218 29.48 34.32 -10.14
C VAL A 218 30.65 34.64 -11.08
N ALA A 219 31.17 33.65 -11.80
CA ALA A 219 32.25 33.82 -12.77
C ALA A 219 31.87 34.81 -13.87
N ASP A 220 30.75 34.54 -14.54
CA ASP A 220 30.25 35.37 -15.64
C ASP A 220 29.96 36.79 -15.15
N ARG A 221 29.35 36.95 -13.97
CA ARG A 221 29.08 38.27 -13.38
C ARG A 221 30.35 39.05 -13.07
N ARG A 222 31.37 38.42 -12.50
CA ARG A 222 32.66 39.08 -12.20
C ARG A 222 33.45 39.45 -13.45
N ASP A 223 33.33 38.65 -14.51
CA ASP A 223 33.90 38.97 -15.83
C ASP A 223 33.06 40.05 -16.59
N ASN A 224 32.01 40.61 -15.98
CA ASN A 224 31.02 41.48 -16.65
C ASN A 224 30.45 40.88 -17.94
N TRP A 225 30.33 39.55 -17.98
CA TRP A 225 29.83 38.81 -19.13
C TRP A 225 28.31 38.68 -19.07
N ARG A 226 27.69 38.64 -20.26
CA ARG A 226 26.24 38.43 -20.36
C ARG A 226 25.82 37.06 -19.81
N SER A 227 24.61 36.97 -19.28
CA SER A 227 24.01 35.72 -18.80
C SER A 227 23.97 34.69 -19.93
N ASP A 228 24.69 33.58 -19.79
CA ASP A 228 24.74 32.51 -20.79
C ASP A 228 25.11 31.14 -20.20
N TRP A 229 24.24 30.65 -19.31
CA TRP A 229 24.40 29.32 -18.71
C TRP A 229 24.40 28.18 -19.74
N ARG A 230 23.66 28.32 -20.85
CA ARG A 230 23.55 27.29 -21.89
C ARG A 230 24.89 27.02 -22.56
N ASN A 231 25.67 28.07 -22.77
CA ASN A 231 26.99 27.93 -23.36
C ASN A 231 28.05 27.54 -22.34
N ASN A 232 27.78 27.50 -21.03
CA ASN A 232 28.77 27.16 -20.02
C ASN A 232 29.28 25.70 -20.15
N TYR A 233 30.59 25.48 -19.97
CA TYR A 233 31.21 24.16 -20.14
C TYR A 233 30.60 23.11 -19.21
N ALA A 234 30.43 23.44 -17.93
CA ALA A 234 29.89 22.52 -16.94
C ALA A 234 28.42 22.19 -17.21
N TYR A 235 27.63 23.11 -17.78
CA TYR A 235 26.26 22.84 -18.22
C TYR A 235 26.21 21.87 -19.41
N GLN A 236 27.07 22.09 -20.40
CA GLN A 236 27.16 21.22 -21.57
C GLN A 236 27.67 19.83 -21.19
N ASP A 237 28.67 19.77 -20.32
CA ASP A 237 29.27 18.53 -19.83
C ASP A 237 28.32 17.75 -18.92
N ALA A 238 27.79 18.42 -17.89
CA ALA A 238 26.84 17.91 -16.91
C ALA A 238 27.25 16.61 -16.20
N SER A 239 28.54 16.27 -16.19
CA SER A 239 29.03 14.99 -15.69
C SER A 239 29.77 15.08 -14.34
N TYR A 240 29.86 16.27 -13.75
CA TYR A 240 30.49 16.45 -12.45
C TYR A 240 29.77 15.72 -11.34
N GLY A 241 30.49 14.86 -10.61
CA GLY A 241 29.93 13.96 -9.62
C GLY A 241 29.47 12.61 -10.15
N TYR A 242 29.42 12.44 -11.48
CA TYR A 242 29.00 11.19 -12.08
C TYR A 242 30.14 10.16 -12.04
N ASN A 243 29.82 9.02 -11.46
CA ASN A 243 30.76 7.92 -11.28
C ASN A 243 30.47 6.75 -12.24
N GLY A 244 29.56 6.89 -13.19
CA GLY A 244 29.17 5.78 -14.07
C GLY A 244 28.21 4.77 -13.45
N TYR A 245 27.91 4.86 -12.15
CA TYR A 245 27.13 3.87 -11.40
C TYR A 245 25.64 4.23 -11.28
N TYR A 246 24.82 3.20 -11.01
CA TYR A 246 23.42 3.25 -10.57
C TYR A 246 22.39 3.76 -11.59
N VAL A 247 22.62 4.93 -12.19
CA VAL A 247 21.69 5.57 -13.13
C VAL A 247 22.36 5.78 -14.47
N ASP A 248 21.57 5.91 -15.53
CA ASP A 248 22.12 6.24 -16.84
C ASP A 248 22.68 7.67 -16.83
N ARG A 249 23.78 7.88 -17.57
CA ARG A 249 24.45 9.17 -17.66
C ARG A 249 23.50 10.28 -18.11
N GLU A 250 22.57 9.98 -19.01
CA GLU A 250 21.61 10.96 -19.52
C GLU A 250 20.59 11.42 -18.47
N ASP A 251 20.25 10.54 -17.53
CA ASP A 251 19.41 10.88 -16.37
C ASP A 251 20.17 11.74 -15.38
N TYR A 252 21.40 11.33 -15.05
CA TYR A 252 22.28 12.14 -14.23
C TYR A 252 22.45 13.55 -14.82
N ASN A 253 22.85 13.64 -16.08
CA ASN A 253 23.15 14.90 -16.77
C ASN A 253 21.93 15.82 -16.84
N HIS A 254 20.73 15.26 -17.01
CA HIS A 254 19.50 16.06 -17.02
C HIS A 254 19.25 16.74 -15.67
N TYR A 255 19.30 15.98 -14.58
CA TYR A 255 19.05 16.53 -13.25
C TYR A 255 20.18 17.45 -12.79
N PHE A 256 21.42 17.15 -13.18
CA PHE A 256 22.53 18.08 -13.03
C PHE A 256 22.23 19.41 -13.73
N ARG A 257 21.79 19.38 -14.99
CA ARG A 257 21.46 20.60 -15.75
C ARG A 257 20.30 21.37 -15.13
N GLU A 258 19.30 20.68 -14.59
CA GLU A 258 18.18 21.31 -13.87
C GLU A 258 18.65 22.03 -12.61
N GLY A 259 19.54 21.42 -11.82
CA GLY A 259 20.20 22.07 -10.69
C GLY A 259 21.01 23.28 -11.16
N PHE A 260 21.86 23.08 -12.18
CA PHE A 260 22.77 24.11 -12.72
C PHE A 260 22.04 25.35 -13.16
N ARG A 261 20.97 25.20 -13.95
CA ARG A 261 20.20 26.34 -14.44
C ARG A 261 19.72 27.22 -13.27
N ARG A 262 19.21 26.59 -12.21
CA ARG A 262 18.70 27.30 -11.02
C ARG A 262 19.79 27.98 -10.23
N GLY A 263 20.91 27.30 -9.96
CA GLY A 263 22.04 27.90 -9.24
C GLY A 263 22.68 29.05 -10.01
N TYR A 264 22.74 28.94 -11.34
CA TYR A 264 23.22 30.02 -12.19
C TYR A 264 22.28 31.23 -12.16
N GLN A 265 20.97 31.00 -12.27
CA GLN A 265 19.97 32.07 -12.19
C GLN A 265 20.10 32.82 -10.86
N ASP A 266 20.18 32.07 -9.77
CA ASP A 266 20.29 32.65 -8.43
C ASP A 266 21.57 33.47 -8.26
N SER A 267 22.72 32.95 -8.71
CA SER A 267 23.99 33.65 -8.51
C SER A 267 24.22 34.79 -9.50
N TYR A 268 23.80 34.65 -10.75
CA TYR A 268 23.98 35.71 -11.75
C TYR A 268 23.08 36.91 -11.46
N GLY A 269 21.80 36.66 -11.13
CA GLY A 269 20.81 37.69 -10.78
C GLY A 269 20.89 38.20 -9.34
N ASN A 270 21.61 37.48 -8.46
CA ASN A 270 21.61 37.69 -7.01
C ASN A 270 20.23 37.47 -6.36
N ASP A 271 19.46 36.55 -6.94
CA ASP A 271 18.13 36.14 -6.50
C ASP A 271 18.26 34.85 -5.69
N TYR A 272 17.88 34.81 -4.41
CA TYR A 272 18.03 33.60 -3.57
C TYR A 272 16.82 32.66 -3.67
N ARG A 273 16.37 32.34 -4.89
CA ARG A 273 15.05 31.73 -5.12
C ARG A 273 15.03 30.22 -4.89
N TYR A 274 16.11 29.52 -5.21
CA TYR A 274 16.15 28.06 -5.24
C TYR A 274 17.09 27.46 -4.19
N GLY A 275 17.90 28.27 -3.50
CA GLY A 275 18.84 27.81 -2.50
C GLY A 275 19.50 28.91 -1.68
N THR A 276 20.33 28.49 -0.73
CA THR A 276 21.09 29.38 0.16
C THR A 276 22.57 29.32 -0.19
N TYR A 277 23.28 30.43 0.00
CA TYR A 277 24.70 30.58 -0.31
C TYR A 277 25.50 30.81 0.97
N TYR A 278 26.61 30.11 1.12
CA TYR A 278 27.41 30.10 2.35
C TYR A 278 28.88 30.52 2.14
N GLY A 279 29.30 30.79 0.90
CA GLY A 279 30.71 31.08 0.58
C GLY A 279 31.07 32.56 0.60
N GLU A 280 32.31 32.85 1.01
CA GLU A 280 32.91 34.18 0.94
C GLU A 280 32.96 34.73 -0.49
N ARG A 281 32.82 36.06 -0.57
CA ARG A 281 32.80 36.87 -1.79
C ARG A 281 34.10 36.82 -2.60
N ASN A 282 35.12 36.08 -2.16
CA ASN A 282 36.48 36.07 -2.71
C ASN A 282 36.97 34.65 -3.04
N GLY A 283 37.38 34.46 -4.30
CA GLY A 283 38.32 33.41 -4.70
C GLY A 283 37.77 32.00 -4.90
N TYR A 284 38.10 31.40 -6.04
CA TYR A 284 37.96 29.97 -6.32
C TYR A 284 38.99 29.17 -5.50
N GLY A 285 38.94 29.29 -4.17
CA GLY A 285 39.99 28.84 -3.26
C GLY A 285 39.72 27.50 -2.59
N ASP A 286 38.49 27.25 -2.14
CA ASP A 286 38.24 26.12 -1.23
C ASP A 286 37.17 25.15 -1.76
N ASN A 287 37.32 23.88 -1.36
CA ASN A 287 36.36 22.79 -1.58
C ASN A 287 35.06 22.98 -0.77
N ASP A 288 34.78 24.19 -0.30
CA ASP A 288 33.65 24.50 0.54
C ASP A 288 32.36 24.51 -0.28
N ASN A 289 31.29 23.99 0.32
CA ASN A 289 29.94 24.09 -0.23
C ASN A 289 29.53 25.56 -0.28
N ILE A 290 29.67 26.18 -1.45
CA ILE A 290 29.32 27.59 -1.59
C ILE A 290 27.81 27.83 -1.69
N ALA A 291 27.03 26.79 -2.00
CA ALA A 291 25.58 26.89 -2.10
C ALA A 291 24.87 25.54 -1.89
N VAL A 292 23.66 25.58 -1.35
CA VAL A 292 22.79 24.41 -1.11
C VAL A 292 21.42 24.68 -1.69
N ILE A 293 20.95 23.79 -2.57
CA ILE A 293 19.58 23.86 -3.10
C ILE A 293 18.55 23.51 -2.01
N LEU A 294 17.42 24.22 -1.99
CA LEU A 294 16.32 23.92 -1.07
C LEU A 294 15.80 22.50 -1.32
N THR A 295 15.54 21.77 -0.23
CA THR A 295 15.01 20.40 -0.28
C THR A 295 13.70 20.32 -1.07
N SER A 296 12.80 21.30 -0.92
CA SER A 296 11.53 21.35 -1.66
C SER A 296 11.73 21.46 -3.18
N VAL A 297 12.70 22.28 -3.61
CA VAL A 297 13.05 22.43 -5.03
C VAL A 297 13.69 21.15 -5.57
N LEU A 298 14.57 20.54 -4.80
CA LEU A 298 15.18 19.25 -5.15
C LEU A 298 14.14 18.14 -5.34
N GLN A 299 13.14 18.06 -4.46
CA GLN A 299 12.02 17.11 -4.59
C GLN A 299 11.16 17.42 -5.82
N SER A 300 10.86 18.69 -6.07
CA SER A 300 10.08 19.13 -7.24
C SER A 300 10.79 18.82 -8.56
N ILE A 301 12.12 18.99 -8.63
CA ILE A 301 12.92 18.68 -9.83
C ILE A 301 12.86 17.19 -10.16
N LEU A 302 13.02 16.34 -9.15
CA LEU A 302 13.06 14.89 -9.36
C LEU A 302 11.67 14.26 -9.49
N GLY A 303 10.64 14.91 -8.95
CA GLY A 303 9.34 14.27 -8.71
C GLY A 303 9.48 13.01 -7.87
N LEU A 304 10.46 12.99 -6.96
CA LEU A 304 10.86 11.79 -6.23
C LEU A 304 9.77 11.41 -5.23
N GLN A 305 9.28 10.18 -5.32
CA GLN A 305 8.26 9.65 -4.44
C GLN A 305 8.71 8.31 -3.88
N GLN A 306 8.58 8.15 -2.57
CA GLN A 306 8.82 6.88 -1.92
C GLN A 306 7.57 6.01 -2.04
N TYR A 307 7.77 4.71 -2.25
CA TYR A 307 6.70 3.71 -2.13
C TYR A 307 6.22 3.57 -0.68
#